data_AF-A0A951CK14-F1
#
_entry.id   AF-A0A951CK14-F1
#
_cell.length_a   1.000
_cell.length_b   1.000
_cell.length_c   1.000
_cell.angle_alpha   90.00
_cell.angle_beta   90.00
_cell.angle_gamma   90.00
#
_symmetry.space_group_name_H-M   'P 1'
#
loop_
_entity.id
_entity.type
_entity.pdbx_description
1 polymer ?
#
loop_
_entity_poly.entity_id
_entity_poly.type
_entity_poly.pdbx_seq_one_letter_code
_entity_poly.pdbx_strand_id
1 'polypeptide(L)'
;MTNIFNSLNSLIWLLVLILVIGIIVMVVRAVLASSAPPPSERPVVHQQPVVQQPVEMNGLVPGWYPDQNDPNSMRYFDGRVWTSRTQPRN
;
A
#
# COMPACT_ATOMS: atom_id res chain seq x y z
N MET A 1 -18.47 -28.80 -41.20
CA MET A 1 -17.57 -27.65 -41.46
C MET A 1 -18.03 -26.35 -40.78
N THR A 2 -19.15 -26.31 -40.06
CA THR A 2 -19.71 -25.13 -39.38
C THR A 2 -19.07 -24.83 -38.01
N ASN A 3 -18.62 -25.87 -37.28
CA ASN A 3 -18.05 -25.72 -35.94
C ASN A 3 -16.73 -24.93 -35.90
N ILE A 4 -15.92 -25.00 -36.96
CA ILE A 4 -14.61 -24.34 -37.04
C ILE A 4 -14.78 -22.81 -37.18
N PHE A 5 -15.71 -22.37 -38.02
CA PHE A 5 -15.98 -20.93 -38.20
C PHE A 5 -16.61 -20.29 -36.95
N ASN A 6 -17.46 -21.03 -36.24
CA ASN A 6 -18.00 -20.58 -34.95
C ASN A 6 -16.91 -20.50 -33.87
N SER A 7 -15.99 -21.47 -33.84
CA SER A 7 -14.84 -21.45 -32.92
C SER A 7 -13.88 -20.30 -33.21
N LEU A 8 -13.65 -19.97 -34.48
CA LEU A 8 -12.80 -18.83 -34.86
C LEU A 8 -13.42 -17.49 -34.45
N ASN A 9 -14.73 -17.31 -34.67
CA ASN A 9 -15.42 -16.09 -34.26
C ASN A 9 -15.47 -15.95 -32.72
N SER A 10 -15.66 -17.06 -32.01
CA SER A 10 -15.58 -17.10 -30.55
C SER A 10 -14.18 -16.77 -30.03
N LEU A 11 -13.13 -17.26 -30.70
CA LEU A 11 -11.74 -16.94 -30.37
C LEU A 11 -11.43 -15.45 -30.56
N ILE A 12 -11.90 -14.86 -31.66
CA ILE A 12 -11.75 -13.42 -31.92
C ILE A 12 -12.45 -12.61 -30.83
N TRP A 13 -13.69 -12.96 -30.48
CA TRP A 13 -14.41 -12.30 -29.39
C TRP A 13 -13.71 -12.42 -28.04
N LEU A 14 -13.11 -13.57 -27.75
CA LEU A 14 -12.35 -13.79 -26.53
C LEU A 14 -11.10 -12.90 -26.46
N LEU A 15 -10.37 -12.77 -27.57
CA LEU A 15 -9.21 -11.88 -27.65
C LEU A 15 -9.61 -10.41 -27.48
N VAL A 16 -10.71 -9.98 -28.10
CA VAL A 16 -11.26 -8.62 -27.92
C VAL A 16 -11.69 -8.40 -26.47
N LEU A 17 -12.35 -9.37 -25.84
CA LEU A 17 -12.75 -9.28 -24.43
C LEU A 17 -11.54 -9.12 -23.51
N ILE A 18 -10.49 -9.93 -23.70
CA ILE A 18 -9.25 -9.83 -22.91
C ILE A 18 -8.60 -8.46 -23.11
N LEU A 19 -8.53 -7.97 -24.36
CA LEU A 19 -7.98 -6.65 -24.67
C LEU A 19 -8.77 -5.54 -23.95
N VAL A 20 -10.10 -5.58 -24.01
CA VAL A 20 -10.98 -4.61 -23.35
C VAL A 20 -10.80 -4.64 -21.84
N ILE A 21 -10.80 -5.82 -21.22
CA ILE A 21 -10.55 -5.97 -19.77
C ILE A 21 -9.17 -5.42 -19.42
N GLY A 22 -8.13 -5.71 -20.21
CA GLY A 22 -6.78 -5.20 -20.00
C GLY A 22 -6.72 -3.67 -20.02
N ILE A 23 -7.39 -3.04 -21.00
CA ILE A 23 -7.48 -1.57 -21.11
C ILE A 23 -8.22 -1.00 -19.91
N ILE A 24 -9.35 -1.59 -19.51
CA ILE A 24 -10.12 -1.14 -18.33
C ILE A 24 -9.24 -1.20 -17.08
N VAL A 25 -8.55 -2.32 -16.85
CA VAL A 25 -7.64 -2.46 -15.70
C VAL A 25 -6.51 -1.43 -15.76
N MET A 26 -5.91 -1.20 -16.92
CA MET A 26 -4.86 -0.19 -17.11
C MET A 26 -5.36 1.22 -16.76
N VAL A 27 -6.53 1.59 -17.25
CA VAL A 27 -7.15 2.91 -16.97
C VAL A 27 -7.49 3.04 -15.50
N VAL A 28 -8.12 2.04 -14.89
CA VAL A 28 -8.44 2.04 -13.45
C VAL A 28 -7.17 2.18 -12.62
N ARG A 29 -6.10 1.43 -12.94
CA ARG A 29 -4.80 1.56 -12.28
C ARG A 29 -4.21 2.96 -12.44
N ALA A 30 -4.28 3.54 -13.63
CA ALA A 30 -3.77 4.88 -13.90
C ALA A 30 -4.56 5.95 -13.13
N VAL A 31 -5.88 5.84 -13.07
CA VAL A 31 -6.75 6.75 -12.30
C VAL A 31 -6.49 6.63 -10.80
N LEU A 32 -6.40 5.40 -10.27
CA LEU A 32 -6.04 5.17 -8.87
C LEU A 32 -4.65 5.71 -8.52
N ALA A 33 -3.68 5.61 -9.44
CA ALA A 33 -2.33 6.16 -9.26
C ALA A 33 -2.30 7.69 -9.36
N SER A 34 -3.19 8.29 -10.16
CA SER A 34 -3.28 9.75 -10.33
C SER A 34 -3.86 10.50 -9.12
N SER A 35 -4.40 9.78 -8.13
CA SER A 35 -4.84 10.37 -6.86
C SER A 35 -3.68 10.61 -5.88
N ALA A 36 -2.44 10.27 -6.25
CA ALA A 36 -1.27 10.69 -5.50
C ALA A 36 -1.07 12.21 -5.67
N PRO A 37 -1.05 12.99 -4.56
CA PRO A 37 -0.76 14.42 -4.64
C PRO A 37 0.58 14.66 -5.33
N PRO A 38 0.74 15.74 -6.14
CA PRO A 38 2.04 16.10 -6.68
C PRO A 38 3.04 16.25 -5.53
N PRO A 39 4.33 15.90 -5.72
CA PRO A 39 5.35 16.13 -4.71
C PRO A 39 5.44 17.64 -4.46
N SER A 40 4.72 18.12 -3.45
CA SER A 40 5.02 19.41 -2.86
C SER A 40 6.45 19.28 -2.36
N GLU A 41 7.33 20.09 -2.94
CA GLU A 41 8.66 20.37 -2.45
C GLU A 41 8.53 20.91 -1.02
N ARG A 42 8.34 20.00 -0.07
CA ARG A 42 8.41 20.29 1.35
C ARG A 42 9.90 20.55 1.59
N PRO A 43 10.27 21.70 2.20
CA PRO A 43 11.65 21.92 2.60
C PRO A 43 12.11 20.68 3.35
N VAL A 44 13.30 20.18 2.99
CA VAL A 44 13.90 18.94 3.50
C VAL A 44 14.05 19.01 5.02
N VAL A 45 12.97 18.77 5.74
CA VAL A 45 13.00 18.16 7.04
C VAL A 45 13.00 16.68 6.70
N HIS A 46 14.12 16.03 6.97
CA HIS A 46 14.33 14.61 6.76
C HIS A 46 13.26 13.80 7.53
N GLN A 47 12.06 13.65 6.95
CA GLN A 47 11.05 12.73 7.43
C GLN A 47 11.48 11.36 6.96
N GLN A 48 12.11 10.62 7.87
CA GLN A 48 12.41 9.21 7.68
C GLN A 48 11.13 8.49 7.24
N PRO A 49 11.20 7.65 6.19
CA PRO A 49 10.04 6.90 5.75
C PRO A 49 9.53 6.08 6.92
N VAL A 50 8.26 6.29 7.29
CA VAL A 50 7.51 5.34 8.12
C VAL A 50 7.33 4.10 7.25
N VAL A 51 8.38 3.29 7.18
CA VAL A 51 8.26 1.92 6.73
C VAL A 51 7.39 1.26 7.80
N GLN A 52 6.22 0.77 7.41
CA GLN A 52 5.52 -0.26 8.18
C GLN A 52 6.36 -1.53 8.10
N GLN A 53 7.55 -1.49 8.70
CA GLN A 53 8.39 -2.64 8.88
C GLN A 53 7.69 -3.51 9.91
N PRO A 54 7.49 -4.82 9.67
CA PRO A 54 7.28 -5.75 10.77
C PRO A 54 8.46 -5.50 11.70
N VAL A 55 8.18 -4.91 12.86
CA VAL A 55 9.19 -4.45 13.80
C VAL A 55 10.05 -5.66 14.12
N GLU A 56 11.25 -5.71 13.56
CA GLU A 56 12.25 -6.67 13.97
C GLU A 56 12.56 -6.33 15.43
N MET A 57 11.85 -6.98 16.36
CA MET A 57 11.91 -6.73 17.80
C MET A 57 13.32 -6.95 18.39
N ASN A 58 14.25 -7.42 17.57
CA ASN A 58 15.62 -7.76 17.94
C ASN A 58 16.56 -6.56 18.10
N GLY A 59 16.12 -5.33 17.83
CA GLY A 59 16.97 -4.13 17.89
C GLY A 59 16.39 -2.91 18.61
N LEU A 60 15.17 -2.99 19.15
CA LEU A 60 14.56 -1.86 19.86
C LEU A 60 15.09 -1.78 21.30
N VAL A 61 15.51 -0.59 21.71
CA VAL A 61 15.88 -0.31 23.11
C VAL A 61 14.62 0.06 23.91
N PRO A 62 14.61 -0.14 25.24
CA PRO A 62 13.47 0.29 26.06
C PRO A 62 13.22 1.79 25.94
N GLY A 63 11.98 2.20 25.62
CA GLY A 63 11.66 3.60 25.32
C GLY A 63 10.24 3.85 24.81
N TRP A 64 9.92 5.12 24.56
CA TRP A 64 8.65 5.55 23.99
C TRP A 64 8.74 5.61 22.47
N TYR A 65 7.82 4.95 21.78
CA TYR A 65 7.76 4.91 20.32
C TYR A 65 6.33 5.24 19.85
N PRO A 66 6.12 5.67 18.59
CA PRO A 66 4.78 5.95 18.07
C PRO A 66 3.84 4.74 18.17
N ASP A 67 2.60 4.96 18.62
CA ASP A 67 1.59 3.90 18.60
C ASP A 67 1.14 3.64 17.15
N GLN A 68 0.96 2.36 16.83
CA GLN A 68 0.53 1.93 15.49
C GLN A 68 -0.97 2.15 15.26
N ASN A 69 -1.76 2.20 16.33
CA ASN A 69 -3.21 2.36 16.29
C ASN A 69 -3.65 3.82 16.35
N ASP A 70 -2.87 4.67 17.05
CA ASP A 70 -3.16 6.10 17.17
C ASP A 70 -1.89 6.93 16.91
N PRO A 71 -1.80 7.63 15.76
CA PRO A 71 -0.63 8.41 15.38
C PRO A 71 -0.34 9.61 16.30
N ASN A 72 -1.29 9.99 17.16
CA ASN A 72 -1.15 11.07 18.14
C ASN A 72 -0.69 10.57 19.52
N SER A 73 -0.40 9.27 19.66
CA SER A 73 0.05 8.69 20.91
C SER A 73 1.37 7.94 20.75
N MET A 74 2.10 7.80 21.86
CA MET A 74 3.31 6.99 21.96
C MET A 74 3.06 5.83 22.92
N ARG A 75 3.56 4.64 22.58
CA ARG A 75 3.52 3.43 23.41
C ARG A 75 4.90 3.05 23.91
N TYR A 76 5.00 2.62 25.17
CA TYR A 76 6.27 2.23 25.78
C TYR A 76 6.65 0.79 25.44
N PHE A 77 7.88 0.59 24.94
CA PHE A 77 8.52 -0.72 24.73
C PHE A 77 9.52 -0.97 25.86
N ASP A 78 9.49 -2.14 26.49
CA ASP A 78 10.33 -2.47 27.64
C ASP A 78 11.63 -3.23 27.28
N GLY A 79 11.89 -3.43 25.99
CA GLY A 79 13.03 -4.23 25.49
C GLY A 79 12.66 -5.67 25.14
N ARG A 80 11.46 -6.14 25.49
CA ARG A 80 10.95 -7.48 25.16
C ARG A 80 9.60 -7.40 24.48
N VAL A 81 8.69 -6.62 25.06
CA VAL A 81 7.32 -6.48 24.62
C VAL A 81 6.86 -5.04 24.65
N TRP A 82 5.84 -4.76 23.85
CA TRP A 82 5.12 -3.51 23.94
C TRP A 82 4.21 -3.52 25.15
N THR A 83 4.34 -2.51 26.01
CA THR A 83 3.50 -2.36 27.18
C THR A 83 2.21 -1.60 26.84
N SER A 84 1.19 -1.69 27.69
CA SER A 84 -0.05 -0.91 27.54
C SER A 84 0.08 0.56 27.97
N ARG A 85 1.28 1.02 28.36
CA ARG A 85 1.49 2.42 28.73
C ARG A 85 1.53 3.27 27.46
N THR A 86 0.62 4.24 27.39
CA THR A 86 0.57 5.23 26.32
C THR A 86 0.71 6.65 26.88
N GLN A 87 1.26 7.55 26.08
CA GLN A 87 1.33 8.98 26.39
C GLN A 87 0.99 9.82 25.15
N PRO A 88 0.45 11.04 25.32
CA PRO A 88 0.20 11.94 24.20
C PRO A 88 1.52 12.35 23.54
N ARG A 89 1.46 12.49 22.21
CA ARG A 89 2.55 13.06 21.42
C ARG A 89 2.49 14.59 21.54
N ASN A 90 3.42 15.18 22.28
CA ASN A 90 3.60 16.63 22.38
C ASN A 90 4.15 17.23 21.08
#